data_AF-A0A6N6M8U9-F1
#
_entry.id   AF-A0A6N6M8U9-F1
#
_cell.length_a   1.000
_cell.length_b   1.000
_cell.length_c   1.000
_cell.angle_alpha   90.00
_cell.angle_beta   90.00
_cell.angle_gamma   90.00
#
_symmetry.space_group_name_H-M   'P 1'
#
loop_
_entity.id
_entity.type
_entity.pdbx_description
1 polymer ?
#
loop_
_entity_poly.entity_id
_entity_poly.type
_entity_poly.pdbx_seq_one_letter_code
_entity_poly.pdbx_strand_id
1 'polypeptide(L)'
;MFASYILRIAITAVILGFSVYQFIEGEIGNGIFFVLLSALVLATVWLNEFILLAFLALRKQNYAKAEKWLGKIKKPEVMIKSQQAYYYYLQGMIMSQTGKMGKADSILKRALSLGLRMKHDRAMVKLNLAGIAASRRRKREALNWLNQAKKDDDKNMIADQIKMLKQQLNRI
;
A
#
# COMPACT_ATOMS: atom_id res chain seq x y z
N MET A 1 -3.62 -18.40 -0.58
CA MET A 1 -3.39 -17.17 -1.38
C MET A 1 -3.53 -17.45 -2.87
N PHE A 2 -2.80 -18.41 -3.46
CA PHE A 2 -3.05 -18.83 -4.86
C PHE A 2 -4.47 -19.34 -5.13
N ALA A 3 -5.01 -20.16 -4.22
CA ALA A 3 -6.38 -20.66 -4.35
C ALA A 3 -7.43 -19.55 -4.44
N SER A 4 -7.23 -18.39 -3.78
CA SER A 4 -8.19 -17.28 -3.90
C SER A 4 -8.07 -16.53 -5.22
N TYR A 5 -6.89 -16.51 -5.85
CA TYR A 5 -6.72 -15.89 -7.18
C TYR A 5 -7.34 -16.74 -8.27
N ILE A 6 -7.09 -18.05 -8.26
CA ILE A 6 -7.68 -19.00 -9.21
C ILE A 6 -9.21 -19.01 -9.04
N LEU A 7 -9.71 -19.04 -7.79
CA LEU A 7 -11.15 -18.95 -7.52
C LEU A 7 -11.76 -17.64 -8.03
N ARG A 8 -11.10 -16.49 -7.84
CA ARG A 8 -11.59 -15.20 -8.35
C ARG A 8 -11.64 -15.17 -9.87
N ILE A 9 -10.61 -15.69 -10.55
CA ILE A 9 -10.59 -15.79 -12.02
C ILE A 9 -11.71 -16.71 -12.51
N ALA A 10 -11.92 -17.85 -11.85
CA ALA A 10 -13.02 -18.77 -12.18
C ALA A 10 -14.39 -18.11 -11.99
N ILE A 11 -14.62 -17.41 -10.86
CA ILE A 11 -15.86 -16.67 -10.60
C ILE A 11 -16.07 -15.58 -11.65
N THR A 12 -15.03 -14.81 -12.00
CA THR A 12 -15.13 -13.79 -13.05
C THR A 12 -15.48 -14.41 -14.40
N ALA A 13 -14.90 -15.54 -14.77
CA ALA A 13 -15.23 -16.24 -16.02
C ALA A 13 -16.70 -16.71 -16.05
N VAL A 14 -17.23 -17.20 -14.91
CA VAL A 14 -18.64 -17.59 -14.79
C VAL A 14 -19.57 -16.37 -14.93
N ILE A 15 -19.27 -15.26 -14.26
CA ILE A 15 -20.07 -14.03 -14.35
C ILE A 15 -20.05 -13.46 -15.78
N LEU A 16 -18.89 -13.51 -16.45
CA LEU A 16 -18.78 -13.10 -17.86
C LEU A 16 -19.57 -14.02 -18.79
N GLY A 17 -19.50 -15.34 -18.58
CA GLY A 17 -20.32 -16.28 -19.35
C GLY A 17 -21.82 -16.02 -19.17
N PHE A 18 -22.25 -15.72 -17.94
CA PHE A 18 -23.64 -15.37 -17.64
C PHE A 18 -24.05 -14.02 -18.25
N SER A 19 -23.14 -13.05 -18.27
CA SER A 19 -23.37 -11.78 -18.97
C SER A 19 -23.61 -11.99 -20.47
N VAL A 20 -22.80 -12.84 -21.13
CA VAL A 20 -22.98 -13.19 -22.55
C VAL A 20 -24.33 -13.87 -22.77
N TYR A 21 -24.75 -14.77 -21.88
CA TYR A 21 -26.07 -15.40 -21.94
C TYR A 21 -27.21 -14.36 -21.88
N GLN A 22 -27.14 -13.39 -20.96
CA GLN A 22 -28.15 -12.34 -20.85
C GLN A 22 -28.21 -11.41 -22.07
N PHE A 23 -27.08 -11.19 -22.76
CA PHE A 23 -27.09 -10.47 -24.03
C PHE A 23 -27.82 -11.25 -25.14
N ILE A 24 -27.81 -12.59 -25.11
CA ILE A 24 -28.53 -13.43 -26.08
C ILE A 24 -30.04 -13.40 -25.82
N GLU A 25 -30.48 -13.37 -24.55
CA GLU A 25 -31.91 -13.26 -24.20
C GLU A 25 -32.51 -11.87 -24.42
N GLY A 26 -31.72 -10.86 -24.82
CA GLY A 26 -32.18 -9.50 -25.10
C GLY A 26 -32.22 -8.57 -23.88
N GLU A 27 -31.80 -9.05 -22.70
CA GLU A 27 -31.72 -8.29 -21.44
C GLU A 27 -30.43 -7.45 -21.38
N ILE A 28 -30.30 -6.49 -22.29
CA ILE A 28 -29.09 -5.66 -22.49
C ILE A 28 -28.66 -4.94 -21.20
N GLY A 29 -29.62 -4.46 -20.40
CA GLY A 29 -29.35 -3.75 -19.15
C GLY A 29 -28.67 -4.64 -18.09
N ASN A 30 -29.18 -5.87 -17.91
CA ASN A 30 -28.58 -6.83 -17.00
C ASN A 30 -27.23 -7.35 -17.53
N GLY A 31 -27.12 -7.57 -18.84
CA GLY A 31 -25.85 -7.92 -19.49
C GLY A 31 -24.74 -6.94 -19.12
N ILE A 32 -24.97 -5.63 -19.29
CA ILE A 32 -24.03 -4.56 -18.92
C ILE A 32 -23.72 -4.57 -17.42
N PHE A 33 -24.74 -4.78 -16.57
CA PHE A 33 -24.55 -4.86 -15.13
C PHE A 33 -23.59 -6.01 -14.75
N PHE A 34 -23.75 -7.19 -15.34
CA PHE A 34 -22.86 -8.32 -15.09
C PHE A 34 -21.45 -8.11 -15.64
N VAL A 35 -21.28 -7.39 -16.76
CA VAL A 35 -19.95 -6.98 -17.23
C VAL A 35 -19.25 -6.10 -16.20
N LEU A 36 -19.92 -5.05 -15.71
CA LEU A 36 -19.39 -4.15 -14.69
C LEU A 36 -19.07 -4.89 -13.39
N LEU A 37 -19.95 -5.79 -12.97
CA LEU A 37 -19.74 -6.63 -11.80
C LEU A 37 -18.51 -7.54 -11.97
N SER A 38 -18.34 -8.14 -13.15
CA SER A 38 -17.18 -8.98 -13.46
C SER A 38 -15.88 -8.17 -13.41
N ALA A 39 -15.89 -6.94 -13.94
CA ALA A 39 -14.76 -6.03 -13.94
C ALA A 39 -14.37 -5.64 -12.51
N LEU A 40 -15.35 -5.43 -11.63
CA LEU A 40 -15.13 -5.15 -10.22
C LEU A 40 -14.48 -6.35 -9.50
N VAL A 41 -14.94 -7.57 -9.75
CA VAL A 41 -14.31 -8.79 -9.19
C VAL A 41 -12.89 -8.96 -9.71
N LEU A 42 -12.67 -8.74 -11.02
CA LEU A 42 -11.33 -8.77 -11.64
C LEU A 42 -10.38 -7.74 -11.00
N ALA A 43 -10.87 -6.54 -10.67
CA ALA A 43 -10.07 -5.52 -9.99
C ALA A 43 -9.60 -5.98 -8.59
N THR A 44 -10.38 -6.80 -7.89
CA THR A 44 -9.96 -7.38 -6.59
C THR A 44 -8.86 -8.44 -6.71
N VAL A 45 -8.53 -8.91 -7.91
CA VAL A 45 -7.35 -9.77 -8.15
C VAL A 45 -6.06 -8.97 -7.99
N TRP A 46 -6.08 -7.69 -8.39
CA TRP A 46 -4.90 -6.81 -8.29
C TRP A 46 -4.72 -6.20 -6.88
N LEU A 47 -5.80 -6.12 -6.10
CA LEU A 47 -5.83 -5.52 -4.77
C LEU A 47 -5.93 -6.60 -3.69
N ASN A 48 -4.89 -6.73 -2.86
CA ASN A 48 -4.96 -7.61 -1.69
C ASN A 48 -5.81 -6.94 -0.59
N GLU A 49 -6.97 -7.52 -0.27
CA GLU A 49 -7.91 -7.00 0.74
C GLU A 49 -7.26 -6.81 2.11
N PHE A 50 -6.34 -7.69 2.52
CA PHE A 50 -5.67 -7.56 3.81
C PHE A 50 -4.74 -6.34 3.85
N ILE A 51 -4.06 -6.03 2.74
CA ILE A 51 -3.26 -4.81 2.60
C ILE A 51 -4.18 -3.58 2.66
N LEU A 52 -5.33 -3.62 1.98
CA LEU A 52 -6.30 -2.52 1.99
C LEU A 52 -6.87 -2.29 3.41
N LEU A 53 -7.30 -3.34 4.09
CA LEU A 53 -7.84 -3.27 5.45
C LEU A 53 -6.77 -2.81 6.45
N ALA A 54 -5.52 -3.26 6.29
CA ALA A 54 -4.40 -2.79 7.08
C ALA A 54 -4.12 -1.30 6.84
N PHE A 55 -4.13 -0.85 5.59
CA PHE A 55 -3.96 0.56 5.23
C PHE A 55 -5.08 1.44 5.81
N LEU A 56 -6.34 1.01 5.71
CA LEU A 56 -7.48 1.72 6.30
C LEU A 56 -7.38 1.79 7.83
N ALA A 57 -6.92 0.73 8.48
CA ALA A 57 -6.66 0.73 9.92
C ALA A 57 -5.52 1.69 10.29
N LEU A 58 -4.42 1.70 9.53
CA LEU A 58 -3.29 2.62 9.69
C LEU A 58 -3.72 4.09 9.53
N ARG A 59 -4.54 4.39 8.53
CA ARG A 59 -5.08 5.75 8.33
C ARG A 59 -5.94 6.22 9.51
N LYS A 60 -6.60 5.29 10.21
CA LYS A 60 -7.35 5.55 11.44
C LYS A 60 -6.47 5.49 12.71
N GLN A 61 -5.14 5.46 12.55
CA GLN A 61 -4.16 5.31 13.63
C GLN A 61 -4.36 4.04 14.50
N ASN A 62 -5.08 3.04 14.00
CA ASN A 62 -5.32 1.79 14.69
C ASN A 62 -4.27 0.74 14.29
N TYR A 63 -3.10 0.83 14.91
CA TYR A 63 -1.94 -0.01 14.59
C TYR A 63 -2.16 -1.49 14.97
N ALA A 64 -2.85 -1.77 16.06
CA ALA A 64 -3.14 -3.14 16.48
C ALA A 64 -4.03 -3.88 15.47
N LYS A 65 -5.07 -3.20 14.95
CA LYS A 65 -5.92 -3.76 13.90
C LYS A 65 -5.14 -3.91 12.59
N ALA A 66 -4.30 -2.95 12.25
CA ALA A 66 -3.45 -3.04 11.06
C ALA A 66 -2.48 -4.24 11.14
N GLU A 67 -1.84 -4.45 12.29
CA GLU A 67 -0.96 -5.60 12.53
C GLU A 67 -1.73 -6.92 12.43
N LYS A 68 -2.94 -7.00 13.00
CA LYS A 68 -3.81 -8.19 12.88
C LYS A 68 -4.13 -8.54 11.42
N TRP A 69 -4.42 -7.53 10.58
CA TRP A 69 -4.69 -7.76 9.15
C TRP A 69 -3.43 -8.17 8.39
N LEU A 70 -2.28 -7.53 8.65
CA LEU A 70 -1.01 -7.92 8.05
C LEU A 70 -0.57 -9.33 8.50
N GLY A 71 -0.84 -9.72 9.75
CA GLY A 71 -0.52 -11.05 10.27
C GLY A 71 -1.28 -12.19 9.56
N LYS A 72 -2.39 -11.90 8.87
CA LYS A 72 -3.08 -12.88 8.02
C LYS A 72 -2.30 -13.20 6.74
N ILE A 73 -1.36 -12.35 6.35
CA ILE A 73 -0.47 -12.56 5.20
C ILE A 73 0.72 -13.41 5.68
N LYS A 74 0.57 -14.74 5.58
CA LYS A 74 1.58 -15.70 6.07
C LYS A 74 2.85 -15.76 5.20
N LYS A 75 2.73 -15.49 3.89
CA LYS A 75 3.85 -15.59 2.93
C LYS A 75 3.89 -14.36 2.00
N PRO A 76 4.45 -13.22 2.46
CA PRO A 76 4.53 -12.00 1.64
C PRO A 76 5.50 -12.14 0.45
N GLU A 77 6.44 -13.08 0.50
CA GLU A 77 7.48 -13.28 -0.54
C GLU A 77 6.96 -13.86 -1.84
N VAL A 78 5.78 -14.48 -1.79
CA VAL A 78 5.15 -15.12 -2.95
C VAL A 78 4.18 -14.18 -3.66
N MET A 79 4.04 -12.95 -3.15
CA MET A 79 3.18 -11.93 -3.72
C MET A 79 3.88 -11.20 -4.87
N ILE A 80 3.12 -10.56 -5.74
CA ILE A 80 3.65 -9.65 -6.77
C ILE A 80 4.53 -8.60 -6.07
N LYS A 81 5.70 -8.28 -6.62
CA LYS A 81 6.69 -7.34 -6.04
C LYS A 81 6.06 -6.04 -5.52
N SER A 82 5.12 -5.46 -6.26
CA SER A 82 4.40 -4.27 -5.82
C SER A 82 3.58 -4.51 -4.55
N GLN A 83 2.84 -5.61 -4.45
CA GLN A 83 2.05 -5.91 -3.25
C GLN A 83 2.96 -6.25 -2.06
N GLN A 84 4.09 -6.92 -2.32
CA GLN A 84 5.12 -7.17 -1.33
C GLN A 84 5.74 -5.85 -0.81
N ALA A 85 6.00 -4.88 -1.69
CA ALA A 85 6.47 -3.55 -1.31
C ALA A 85 5.46 -2.84 -0.39
N TYR A 86 4.16 -2.92 -0.71
CA TYR A 86 3.09 -2.38 0.15
C TYR A 86 3.01 -3.09 1.50
N TYR A 87 3.19 -4.41 1.54
CA TYR A 87 3.23 -5.15 2.81
C TYR A 87 4.34 -4.64 3.73
N TYR A 88 5.58 -4.54 3.22
CA TYR A 88 6.69 -4.02 4.00
C TYR A 88 6.54 -2.56 4.36
N TYR A 89 5.96 -1.74 3.47
CA TYR A 89 5.64 -0.35 3.79
C TYR A 89 4.75 -0.25 5.02
N LEU A 90 3.59 -0.92 5.02
CA LEU A 90 2.65 -0.89 6.15
C LEU A 90 3.28 -1.47 7.43
N GLN A 91 4.02 -2.57 7.30
CA GLN A 91 4.73 -3.17 8.42
C GLN A 91 5.76 -2.21 9.02
N GLY A 92 6.54 -1.52 8.18
CA GLY A 92 7.54 -0.54 8.60
C GLY A 92 6.91 0.65 9.32
N MET A 93 5.76 1.15 8.84
CA MET A 93 5.01 2.20 9.51
C MET A 93 4.54 1.79 10.90
N ILE A 94 3.94 0.59 11.05
CA ILE A 94 3.50 0.07 12.35
C ILE A 94 4.69 -0.09 13.31
N MET A 95 5.82 -0.61 12.82
CA MET A 95 7.03 -0.75 13.64
C MET A 95 7.62 0.60 14.07
N SER A 96 7.54 1.63 13.22
CA SER A 96 7.99 2.98 13.58
C SER A 96 7.17 3.57 14.72
N GLN A 97 5.86 3.30 14.75
CA GLN A 97 4.93 3.82 15.74
C GLN A 97 4.99 3.05 17.06
N THR A 98 5.35 1.76 17.01
CA THR A 98 5.52 0.89 18.20
C THR A 98 6.91 0.97 18.84
N GLY A 99 7.70 2.00 18.50
CA GLY A 99 9.03 2.23 19.09
C GLY A 99 10.17 1.37 18.53
N LYS A 100 9.89 0.46 17.59
CA LYS A 100 10.89 -0.43 16.95
C LYS A 100 11.57 0.25 15.76
N MET A 101 12.07 1.47 15.97
CA MET A 101 12.64 2.32 14.90
C MET A 101 13.78 1.64 14.15
N GLY A 102 14.63 0.85 14.84
CA GLY A 102 15.71 0.03 14.27
C GLY A 102 15.24 -0.82 13.10
N LYS A 103 14.24 -1.68 13.39
CA LYS A 103 13.65 -2.61 12.43
C LYS A 103 12.84 -1.87 11.36
N ALA A 104 12.13 -0.80 11.75
CA ALA A 104 11.35 0.01 10.82
C ALA A 104 12.19 0.58 9.67
N ASP A 105 13.39 1.10 9.95
CA ASP A 105 14.31 1.63 8.93
C ASP A 105 14.66 0.57 7.87
N SER A 106 15.08 -0.62 8.31
CA SER A 106 15.45 -1.72 7.41
C SER A 106 14.26 -2.19 6.55
N ILE A 107 13.07 -2.26 7.12
CA ILE A 107 11.86 -2.72 6.44
C ILE A 107 11.35 -1.69 5.44
N LEU A 108 11.37 -0.41 5.79
CA LEU A 108 10.99 0.68 4.88
C LEU A 108 11.97 0.82 3.70
N LYS A 109 13.27 0.62 3.95
CA LYS A 109 14.29 0.54 2.88
C LYS A 109 14.03 -0.65 1.95
N ARG A 110 13.64 -1.81 2.51
CA ARG A 110 13.22 -2.98 1.72
C ARG A 110 11.95 -2.71 0.91
N ALA A 111 10.98 -1.99 1.46
CA ALA A 111 9.79 -1.58 0.73
C ALA A 111 10.14 -0.70 -0.48
N LEU A 112 11.04 0.26 -0.31
CA LEU A 112 11.53 1.11 -1.41
C LEU A 112 12.27 0.32 -2.49
N SER A 113 13.13 -0.62 -2.10
CA SER A 113 13.90 -1.42 -3.07
C SER A 113 13.03 -2.35 -3.91
N LEU A 114 11.95 -2.88 -3.34
CA LEU A 114 10.96 -3.69 -4.05
C LEU A 114 10.11 -2.87 -5.03
N GLY A 115 10.05 -1.54 -4.84
CA GLY A 115 9.38 -0.60 -5.72
C GLY A 115 7.88 -0.47 -5.44
N LEU A 116 7.48 0.64 -4.81
CA LEU A 116 6.06 1.01 -4.71
C LEU A 116 5.59 1.63 -6.03
N ARG A 117 4.42 1.20 -6.49
CA ARG A 117 3.84 1.62 -7.78
C ARG A 117 3.53 3.11 -7.81
N MET A 118 2.98 3.65 -6.72
CA MET A 118 2.56 5.04 -6.65
C MET A 118 3.70 5.95 -6.15
N LYS A 119 3.92 7.08 -6.84
CA LYS A 119 4.94 8.08 -6.44
C LYS A 119 4.68 8.64 -5.04
N HIS A 120 3.42 8.96 -4.74
CA HIS A 120 3.01 9.46 -3.44
C HIS A 120 3.37 8.52 -2.29
N ASP A 121 3.15 7.21 -2.46
CA ASP A 121 3.50 6.23 -1.41
C ASP A 121 5.01 6.13 -1.23
N ARG A 122 5.81 6.24 -2.32
CA ARG A 122 7.28 6.35 -2.21
C ARG A 122 7.71 7.60 -1.46
N ALA A 123 7.07 8.75 -1.75
CA ALA A 123 7.31 9.99 -1.04
C ALA A 123 7.01 9.84 0.46
N MET A 124 5.91 9.17 0.80
CA MET A 124 5.51 8.91 2.18
C MET A 124 6.49 7.96 2.90
N VAL A 125 6.97 6.90 2.24
CA VAL A 125 8.02 6.02 2.79
C VAL A 125 9.31 6.80 3.06
N LYS A 126 9.76 7.61 2.10
CA LYS A 126 10.97 8.45 2.23
C LYS A 126 10.82 9.47 3.35
N LEU A 127 9.64 10.08 3.51
CA LEU A 127 9.34 10.98 4.62
C LEU A 127 9.42 10.26 5.98
N ASN A 128 8.87 9.05 6.10
CA ASN A 128 8.97 8.24 7.32
C ASN A 128 10.42 7.86 7.63
N LEU A 129 11.22 7.49 6.61
CA LEU A 129 12.66 7.26 6.77
C LEU A 129 13.40 8.52 7.25
N ALA A 130 13.04 9.69 6.73
CA ALA A 130 13.57 10.96 7.22
C ALA A 130 13.21 11.20 8.70
N GLY A 131 11.97 10.89 9.11
CA GLY A 131 11.53 10.98 10.49
C GLY A 131 12.30 10.05 11.44
N ILE A 132 12.55 8.81 11.02
CA ILE A 132 13.36 7.85 11.77
C ILE A 132 14.84 8.30 11.84
N ALA A 133 15.38 8.86 10.76
CA ALA A 133 16.73 9.41 10.78
C ALA A 133 16.83 10.64 11.71
N ALA A 134 15.81 11.50 11.71
CA ALA A 134 15.71 12.66 12.58
C ALA A 134 15.68 12.27 14.07
N SER A 135 14.88 11.26 14.44
CA SER A 135 14.80 10.78 15.83
C SER A 135 16.13 10.20 16.34
N ARG A 136 16.97 9.69 15.43
CA ARG A 136 18.33 9.22 15.72
C ARG A 136 19.41 10.30 15.62
N ARG A 137 19.02 11.58 15.53
CA ARG A 137 19.93 12.73 15.35
C ARG A 137 20.81 12.65 14.09
N ARG A 138 20.40 11.90 13.06
CA ARG A 138 21.13 11.78 11.78
C ARG A 138 20.65 12.84 10.77
N LYS A 139 20.97 14.11 11.04
CA LYS A 139 20.50 15.26 10.25
C LYS A 139 20.79 15.15 8.75
N ARG A 140 22.00 14.74 8.37
CA ARG A 140 22.40 14.59 6.96
C ARG A 140 21.58 13.52 6.23
N GLU A 141 21.38 12.37 6.87
CA GLU A 141 20.56 11.27 6.30
C GLU A 141 19.09 11.72 6.17
N ALA A 142 18.55 12.38 7.19
CA ALA A 142 17.18 12.89 7.18
C ALA A 142 16.93 13.92 6.06
N LEU A 143 17.86 14.85 5.84
CA LEU A 143 17.77 15.84 4.77
C LEU A 143 17.82 15.19 3.37
N ASN A 144 18.66 14.17 3.18
CA ASN A 144 18.70 13.43 1.92
C ASN A 144 17.35 12.77 1.61
N TRP A 145 16.76 12.07 2.60
CA TRP A 145 15.46 11.45 2.45
C TRP A 145 14.34 12.47 2.22
N LEU A 146 14.35 13.61 2.91
CA LEU A 146 13.40 14.71 2.68
C LEU A 146 13.46 15.26 1.26
N ASN A 147 14.66 15.47 0.72
CA ASN A 147 14.85 15.96 -0.64
C ASN A 147 14.31 14.96 -1.66
N GLN A 148 14.56 13.66 -1.44
CA GLN A 148 14.02 12.61 -2.29
C GLN A 148 12.50 12.45 -2.16
N ALA A 149 11.93 12.69 -0.96
CA ALA A 149 10.50 12.68 -0.74
C ALA A 149 9.82 13.82 -1.49
N LYS A 150 10.39 15.03 -1.42
CA LYS A 150 9.91 16.20 -2.15
C LYS A 150 9.90 16.00 -3.66
N LYS A 151 10.90 15.30 -4.21
CA LYS A 151 10.96 14.96 -5.65
C LYS A 151 9.86 13.99 -6.09
N ASP A 152 9.37 13.14 -5.19
CA ASP A 152 8.34 12.14 -5.50
C ASP A 152 6.91 12.65 -5.15
N ASP A 153 6.79 13.79 -4.44
CA ASP A 153 5.52 14.42 -4.06
C ASP A 153 4.98 15.36 -5.14
N ASP A 154 4.70 14.83 -6.33
CA ASP A 154 4.23 15.59 -7.50
C ASP A 154 2.92 16.37 -7.24
N LYS A 155 2.13 15.98 -6.24
CA LYS A 155 0.81 16.55 -5.92
C LYS A 155 0.80 17.38 -4.64
N ASN A 156 1.97 17.66 -4.05
CA ASN A 156 2.12 18.39 -2.78
C ASN A 156 1.25 17.84 -1.63
N MET A 157 0.97 16.53 -1.63
CA MET A 157 0.05 15.92 -0.66
C MET A 157 0.69 15.75 0.72
N ILE A 158 2.03 15.76 0.80
CA ILE A 158 2.77 15.68 2.06
C ILE A 158 3.65 16.92 2.28
N ALA A 159 3.42 18.00 1.53
CA ALA A 159 4.23 19.22 1.58
C ALA A 159 4.31 19.81 3.00
N ASP A 160 3.18 19.84 3.73
CA ASP A 160 3.14 20.32 5.11
C ASP A 160 3.96 19.44 6.05
N GLN A 161 3.89 18.12 5.88
CA GLN A 161 4.64 17.17 6.69
C GLN A 161 6.15 17.30 6.43
N ILE A 162 6.55 17.48 5.16
CA ILE A 162 7.93 17.77 4.76
C ILE A 162 8.41 19.06 5.43
N LYS A 163 7.59 20.12 5.42
CA LYS A 163 7.91 21.41 6.04
C LYS A 163 8.07 21.29 7.55
N MET A 164 7.15 20.62 8.23
CA MET A 164 7.20 20.37 9.67
C MET A 164 8.47 19.60 10.06
N LEU A 165 8.77 18.51 9.36
CA LEU A 165 9.97 17.72 9.67
C LEU A 165 11.25 18.52 9.40
N LYS A 166 11.29 19.30 8.32
CA LYS A 166 12.43 20.20 8.05
C LYS A 166 12.63 21.22 9.16
N GLN A 167 11.56 21.79 9.71
CA GLN A 167 11.64 22.72 10.85
C GLN A 167 12.16 22.03 12.11
N GLN A 168 11.73 20.80 12.39
CA GLN A 168 12.26 20.02 13.51
C GLN A 168 13.76 19.76 13.36
N LEU A 169 14.23 19.43 12.17
CA LEU A 169 15.66 19.22 11.88
C LEU A 169 16.50 20.49 12.05
N ASN A 170 15.93 21.68 11.92
CA ASN A 170 16.65 22.93 12.15
C ASN A 170 16.87 23.22 13.64
N ARG A 171 16.09 22.59 14.52
CA ARG A 171 16.19 22.72 15.99
C ARG A 171 17.17 21.71 16.62
N ILE A 172 17.69 20.78 15.82
CA ILE A 172 18.69 19.76 16.19
C ILE A 172 20.02 20.14 15.57
#